data_AF-C5D625-F1
#
_entry.id   AF-C5D625-F1
#
_cell.length_a   1.000
_cell.length_b   1.000
_cell.length_c   1.000
_cell.angle_alpha   90.00
_cell.angle_beta   90.00
_cell.angle_gamma   90.00
#
_symmetry.space_group_name_H-M   'P 1'
#
loop_
_entity.id
_entity.type
_entity.pdbx_description
1 polymer ?
#
loop_
_entity_poly.entity_id
_entity_poly.type
_entity_poly.pdbx_seq_one_letter_code
_entity_poly.pdbx_strand_id
1 'polypeptide(L)'
;MNPWIGLLKKEWRISKLWIWTTVGIVIAVNIVAYLFALKYDEPIAMFVPSLIVTSLHAFYMLMFMALSLQTEAKRLHLWLHTPQPVFRLVSAKLLIAFGSLLVSLFVSALFTYIALLGIKERYFNEEMWDHELFIQSGMLAVLSIVLLSVHMAVLCLFYWVIYLICK
;
A
#
# COMPACT_ATOMS: atom_id res chain seq x y z
N MET A 1 -22.15 -15.61 -14.94
CA MET A 1 -21.00 -15.00 -14.24
C MET A 1 -21.17 -15.20 -12.74
N ASN A 2 -20.13 -15.61 -12.01
CA ASN A 2 -20.20 -15.69 -10.55
C ASN A 2 -20.49 -14.28 -9.97
N PRO A 3 -21.55 -14.09 -9.16
CA PRO A 3 -21.91 -12.78 -8.61
C PRO A 3 -20.76 -12.09 -7.85
N TRP A 4 -19.89 -12.87 -7.21
CA TRP A 4 -18.73 -12.35 -6.50
C TRP A 4 -17.67 -11.74 -7.43
N ILE A 5 -17.46 -12.32 -8.62
CA ILE A 5 -16.57 -11.75 -9.64
C ILE A 5 -17.15 -10.44 -10.19
N GLY A 6 -18.48 -10.34 -10.29
CA GLY A 6 -19.17 -9.11 -10.63
C GLY A 6 -18.90 -7.98 -9.63
N LEU A 7 -18.97 -8.28 -8.33
CA LEU A 7 -18.63 -7.36 -7.25
C LEU A 7 -17.16 -6.94 -7.32
N LEU A 8 -16.24 -7.88 -7.50
CA LEU A 8 -14.81 -7.58 -7.61
C LEU A 8 -14.51 -6.63 -8.78
N LYS A 9 -15.13 -6.86 -9.95
CA LYS A 9 -14.98 -6.00 -11.13
C LYS A 9 -15.56 -4.60 -10.91
N LYS A 10 -16.67 -4.48 -10.14
CA LYS A 10 -17.23 -3.20 -9.71
C LYS A 10 -16.22 -2.46 -8.82
N GLU A 11 -15.73 -3.11 -7.77
CA GLU A 11 -14.80 -2.51 -6.80
C GLU A 11 -13.49 -2.07 -7.48
N TRP A 12 -12.95 -2.88 -8.39
CA TRP A 12 -11.81 -2.51 -9.22
C TRP A 12 -12.08 -1.26 -10.05
N ARG A 13 -13.24 -1.19 -10.73
CA ARG A 13 -13.56 -0.07 -11.62
C ARG A 13 -13.70 1.25 -10.87
N ILE A 14 -14.20 1.21 -9.64
CA ILE A 14 -14.33 2.38 -8.76
C ILE A 14 -12.94 2.78 -8.22
N SER A 15 -12.12 1.82 -7.82
CA SER A 15 -10.87 2.07 -7.11
C SER A 15 -9.67 2.28 -8.03
N LYS A 16 -9.73 1.86 -9.30
CA LYS A 16 -8.59 1.87 -10.24
C LYS A 16 -7.91 3.23 -10.34
N LEU A 17 -8.68 4.32 -10.36
CA LEU A 17 -8.12 5.66 -10.50
C LEU A 17 -7.23 5.97 -9.29
N TRP A 18 -7.75 5.76 -8.09
CA TRP A 18 -6.99 5.93 -6.85
C TRP A 18 -5.76 5.04 -6.78
N ILE A 19 -5.85 3.78 -7.20
CA ILE A 19 -4.72 2.85 -7.23
C ILE A 19 -3.61 3.39 -8.14
N TRP A 20 -3.94 3.78 -9.38
CA TRP A 20 -2.95 4.34 -10.31
C TRP A 20 -2.39 5.68 -9.84
N THR A 21 -3.22 6.54 -9.25
CA THR A 21 -2.76 7.79 -8.65
C THR A 21 -1.76 7.54 -7.54
N THR A 22 -2.01 6.60 -6.62
CA THR A 22 -1.08 6.28 -5.54
C THR A 22 0.24 5.74 -6.07
N VAL A 23 0.21 4.79 -7.01
CA VAL A 23 1.43 4.27 -7.66
C VAL A 23 2.19 5.39 -8.37
N GLY A 24 1.47 6.28 -9.08
CA GLY A 24 2.07 7.45 -9.73
C GLY A 24 2.75 8.39 -8.75
N ILE A 25 2.15 8.64 -7.58
CA ILE A 25 2.75 9.45 -6.51
C ILE A 25 4.00 8.77 -5.96
N VAL A 26 3.96 7.46 -5.68
CA VAL A 26 5.14 6.69 -5.22
C VAL A 26 6.29 6.83 -6.21
N ILE A 27 6.02 6.66 -7.51
CA ILE A 27 7.03 6.82 -8.55
C ILE A 27 7.55 8.27 -8.59
N ALA A 28 6.67 9.26 -8.61
CA ALA A 28 7.05 10.67 -8.71
C ALA A 28 7.93 11.12 -7.54
N VAL A 29 7.56 10.75 -6.30
CA VAL A 29 8.35 11.09 -5.11
C VAL A 29 9.75 10.46 -5.19
N ASN A 30 9.85 9.20 -5.59
CA ASN A 30 11.14 8.52 -5.72
C ASN A 30 12.01 9.08 -6.86
N ILE A 31 11.41 9.48 -7.98
CA ILE A 31 12.14 10.14 -9.08
C ILE A 31 12.69 11.49 -8.59
N VAL A 32 11.88 12.29 -7.90
CA VAL A 32 12.34 13.57 -7.34
C VAL A 32 13.48 13.36 -6.33
N ALA A 33 13.35 12.36 -5.45
CA ALA A 33 14.38 12.01 -4.49
C ALA A 33 15.69 11.57 -5.17
N TYR A 34 15.59 10.78 -6.26
CA TYR A 34 16.73 10.40 -7.08
C TYR A 34 17.41 11.60 -7.75
N LEU A 35 16.64 12.53 -8.32
CA LEU A 35 17.18 13.76 -8.91
C LEU A 35 17.94 14.61 -7.88
N PHE A 36 17.45 14.66 -6.64
CA PHE A 36 18.16 15.34 -5.56
C PHE A 36 19.46 14.62 -5.16
N ALA A 37 19.45 13.29 -5.11
CA ALA A 37 20.67 12.51 -4.85
C ALA A 37 21.75 12.78 -5.92
N LEU A 38 21.36 12.86 -7.20
CA LEU A 38 22.28 13.23 -8.28
C LEU A 38 22.79 14.68 -8.16
N LYS A 39 21.90 15.62 -7.83
CA LYS A 39 22.27 17.04 -7.74
C LYS A 39 23.27 17.32 -6.62
N TYR A 40 23.11 16.64 -5.49
CA TYR A 40 23.95 16.85 -4.31
C TYR A 40 25.07 15.81 -4.14
N ASP A 41 25.20 14.85 -5.07
CA ASP A 41 26.10 13.69 -4.96
C ASP A 41 25.95 12.91 -3.64
N GLU A 42 24.70 12.83 -3.14
CA GLU A 42 24.40 12.25 -1.83
C GLU A 42 23.30 11.18 -1.91
N PRO A 43 23.64 9.87 -1.85
CA PRO A 43 22.67 8.79 -2.01
C PRO A 43 21.64 8.73 -0.88
N ILE A 44 21.95 9.32 0.29
CA ILE A 44 21.00 9.46 1.42
C ILE A 44 19.76 10.26 1.01
N ALA A 45 19.92 11.23 0.10
CA ALA A 45 18.81 12.06 -0.37
C ALA A 45 17.74 11.27 -1.15
N MET A 46 18.10 10.10 -1.71
CA MET A 46 17.14 9.16 -2.29
C MET A 46 16.65 8.16 -1.24
N PHE A 47 17.57 7.60 -0.45
CA PHE A 47 17.27 6.49 0.46
C PHE A 47 16.22 6.85 1.52
N VAL A 48 16.36 8.01 2.18
CA VAL A 48 15.47 8.40 3.28
C VAL A 48 14.02 8.58 2.81
N PRO A 49 13.73 9.35 1.73
CA PRO A 49 12.38 9.41 1.18
C PRO A 49 11.83 8.06 0.74
N SER A 50 12.62 7.22 0.05
CA SER A 50 12.19 5.88 -0.38
C SER A 50 11.79 5.01 0.82
N LEU A 51 12.58 5.02 1.89
CA LEU A 51 12.30 4.25 3.11
C LEU A 51 11.03 4.73 3.80
N ILE A 52 10.82 6.06 3.88
CA ILE A 52 9.60 6.64 4.46
C ILE A 52 8.38 6.22 3.66
N VAL A 53 8.41 6.37 2.33
CA VAL A 53 7.29 6.00 1.44
C VAL A 53 6.98 4.51 1.56
N THR A 54 8.00 3.65 1.59
CA THR A 54 7.82 2.21 1.82
C THR A 54 7.17 1.93 3.17
N SER A 55 7.63 2.59 4.24
CA SER A 55 7.06 2.42 5.59
C SER A 55 5.61 2.87 5.68
N LEU A 56 5.22 3.94 4.96
CA LEU A 56 3.84 4.43 4.92
C LEU A 56 2.84 3.43 4.32
N HIS A 57 3.31 2.41 3.59
CA HIS A 57 2.42 1.34 3.08
C HIS A 57 1.79 0.51 4.22
N ALA A 58 2.33 0.58 5.44
CA ALA A 58 1.69 0.04 6.64
C ALA A 58 0.29 0.64 6.90
N PHE A 59 0.02 1.85 6.41
CA PHE A 59 -1.29 2.52 6.53
C PHE A 59 -2.11 2.46 5.23
N TYR A 60 -1.60 1.82 4.18
CA TYR A 60 -2.23 1.83 2.86
C TYR A 60 -3.64 1.23 2.89
N MET A 61 -3.79 0.01 3.43
CA MET A 61 -5.10 -0.65 3.44
C MET A 61 -6.10 0.05 4.37
N LEU A 62 -5.63 0.67 5.46
CA LEU A 62 -6.46 1.52 6.31
C LEU A 62 -7.09 2.66 5.50
N MET A 63 -6.26 3.45 4.80
CA MET A 63 -6.73 4.58 4.00
C MET A 63 -7.63 4.12 2.85
N PHE A 64 -7.26 3.04 2.17
CA PHE A 64 -8.08 2.46 1.11
C PHE A 64 -9.46 2.05 1.63
N MET A 65 -9.53 1.34 2.76
CA MET A 65 -10.79 0.89 3.35
C MET A 65 -11.65 2.06 3.82
N ALA A 66 -11.06 3.05 4.49
CA ALA A 66 -11.78 4.24 4.94
C ALA A 66 -12.45 4.99 3.77
N LEU A 67 -11.71 5.24 2.69
CA LEU A 67 -12.22 5.91 1.49
C LEU A 67 -13.29 5.06 0.77
N SER A 68 -13.06 3.75 0.67
CA SER A 68 -13.98 2.83 0.01
C SER A 68 -15.31 2.71 0.76
N LEU A 69 -15.27 2.60 2.09
CA LEU A 69 -16.45 2.53 2.95
C LEU A 69 -17.22 3.84 2.97
N GLN A 70 -16.52 4.98 3.03
CA GLN A 70 -17.14 6.30 2.96
C GLN A 70 -17.86 6.52 1.61
N THR A 71 -17.25 6.05 0.52
CA THR A 71 -17.87 6.14 -0.82
C THR A 71 -19.14 5.27 -0.90
N GLU A 72 -19.12 4.08 -0.29
CA GLU A 72 -20.27 3.18 -0.25
C GLU A 72 -21.39 3.73 0.64
N ALA A 73 -21.08 4.30 1.80
CA ALA A 73 -22.08 4.87 2.72
C ALA A 73 -22.88 6.01 2.10
N LYS A 74 -22.27 6.82 1.22
CA LYS A 74 -22.98 7.85 0.44
C LYS A 74 -23.99 7.26 -0.55
N ARG A 75 -23.89 5.97 -0.87
CA ARG A 75 -24.71 5.25 -1.85
C ARG A 75 -25.44 4.07 -1.24
N LEU A 76 -25.66 4.10 0.09
CA LEU A 76 -26.23 2.98 0.84
C LEU A 76 -27.62 2.54 0.31
N HIS A 77 -28.42 3.47 -0.21
CA HIS A 77 -29.73 3.18 -0.81
C HIS A 77 -29.62 2.18 -1.99
N LEU A 78 -28.59 2.30 -2.84
CA LEU A 78 -28.36 1.34 -3.93
C LEU A 78 -27.97 -0.05 -3.40
N TRP A 79 -27.28 -0.08 -2.26
CA TRP A 79 -26.86 -1.32 -1.63
C TRP A 79 -28.01 -2.07 -0.96
N LEU A 80 -28.96 -1.36 -0.33
CA LEU A 80 -30.16 -1.96 0.28
C LEU A 80 -31.02 -2.75 -0.71
N HIS A 81 -30.94 -2.42 -2.01
CA HIS A 81 -31.63 -3.15 -3.08
C HIS A 81 -30.77 -4.26 -3.71
N THR A 82 -29.57 -4.52 -3.18
CA THR A 82 -28.67 -5.55 -3.69
C THR A 82 -28.87 -6.87 -2.92
N PRO A 83 -29.11 -8.02 -3.58
CA PRO A 83 -29.35 -9.30 -2.91
C PRO A 83 -28.07 -9.96 -2.36
N GLN A 84 -26.94 -9.24 -2.32
CA GLN A 84 -25.65 -9.82 -1.94
C GLN A 84 -25.32 -9.53 -0.48
N PRO A 85 -24.87 -10.54 0.29
CA PRO A 85 -24.53 -10.36 1.69
C PRO A 85 -23.29 -9.47 1.88
N VAL A 86 -23.25 -8.71 2.99
CA VAL A 86 -22.19 -7.74 3.35
C VAL A 86 -20.79 -8.37 3.27
N PHE A 87 -20.63 -9.60 3.77
CA PHE A 87 -19.31 -10.24 3.81
C PHE A 87 -18.68 -10.43 2.42
N ARG A 88 -19.50 -10.60 1.36
CA ARG A 88 -19.00 -10.71 -0.02
C ARG A 88 -18.50 -9.39 -0.57
N LEU A 89 -19.10 -8.27 -0.14
CA LEU A 89 -18.65 -6.94 -0.49
C LEU A 89 -17.35 -6.60 0.24
N VAL A 90 -17.29 -6.88 1.54
CA VAL A 90 -16.09 -6.63 2.35
C VAL A 90 -14.91 -7.46 1.86
N SER A 91 -15.13 -8.74 1.52
CA SER A 91 -14.06 -9.58 0.97
C SER A 91 -13.56 -9.10 -0.39
N ALA A 92 -14.45 -8.61 -1.26
CA ALA A 92 -14.04 -8.00 -2.52
C ALA A 92 -13.21 -6.72 -2.31
N LYS A 93 -13.60 -5.85 -1.37
CA LYS A 93 -12.86 -4.62 -1.03
C LYS A 93 -11.48 -4.94 -0.46
N LEU A 94 -11.39 -5.87 0.49
CA LEU A 94 -10.12 -6.33 1.07
C LEU A 94 -9.20 -6.93 0.01
N LEU A 95 -9.73 -7.73 -0.91
CA LEU A 95 -8.92 -8.34 -1.97
C LEU A 95 -8.36 -7.29 -2.94
N ILE A 96 -9.15 -6.29 -3.34
CA ILE A 96 -8.66 -5.17 -4.17
C ILE A 96 -7.64 -4.33 -3.39
N ALA A 97 -7.92 -4.01 -2.12
CA ALA A 97 -7.00 -3.26 -1.27
C ALA A 97 -5.65 -3.98 -1.15
N PHE A 98 -5.67 -5.27 -0.85
CA PHE A 98 -4.50 -6.12 -0.71
C PHE A 98 -3.71 -6.23 -2.03
N GLY A 99 -4.39 -6.51 -3.14
CA GLY A 99 -3.74 -6.55 -4.46
C GLY A 99 -3.08 -5.21 -4.82
N SER A 100 -3.74 -4.10 -4.53
CA SER A 100 -3.18 -2.76 -4.80
C SER A 100 -2.01 -2.41 -3.86
N LEU A 101 -2.07 -2.84 -2.59
CA LEU A 101 -0.95 -2.76 -1.66
C LEU A 101 0.27 -3.50 -2.22
N LEU A 102 0.11 -4.75 -2.68
CA LEU A 102 1.22 -5.53 -3.20
C LEU A 102 1.89 -4.87 -4.40
N VAL A 103 1.11 -4.34 -5.35
CA VAL A 103 1.66 -3.63 -6.53
C VAL A 103 2.40 -2.36 -6.10
N SER A 104 1.79 -1.52 -5.26
CA SER A 104 2.40 -0.26 -4.81
C SER A 104 3.65 -0.51 -3.96
N LEU A 105 3.58 -1.47 -3.04
CA LEU A 105 4.69 -1.84 -2.17
C LEU A 105 5.85 -2.45 -2.96
N PHE A 106 5.58 -3.27 -3.98
CA PHE A 106 6.61 -3.80 -4.86
C PHE A 106 7.40 -2.68 -5.56
N VAL A 107 6.69 -1.69 -6.11
CA VAL A 107 7.32 -0.52 -6.74
C VAL A 107 8.14 0.27 -5.72
N SER A 108 7.59 0.53 -4.53
CA SER A 108 8.28 1.27 -3.46
C SER A 108 9.52 0.54 -2.94
N ALA A 109 9.42 -0.78 -2.75
CA ALA A 109 10.52 -1.62 -2.30
C ALA A 109 11.65 -1.66 -3.34
N LEU A 110 11.32 -1.70 -4.64
CA LEU A 110 12.31 -1.64 -5.72
C LEU A 110 13.11 -0.33 -5.67
N PHE A 111 12.45 0.82 -5.53
CA PHE A 111 13.15 2.10 -5.38
C PHE A 111 14.01 2.16 -4.11
N THR A 112 13.50 1.64 -2.99
CA THR A 112 14.25 1.60 -1.72
C THR A 112 15.50 0.73 -1.86
N TYR A 113 15.39 -0.40 -2.54
CA TYR A 113 16.52 -1.28 -2.84
C TYR A 113 17.56 -0.58 -3.72
N ILE A 114 17.14 0.09 -4.80
CA ILE A 114 18.04 0.86 -5.68
C ILE A 114 18.76 1.96 -4.89
N ALA A 115 18.03 2.73 -4.07
CA ALA A 115 18.61 3.79 -3.25
C ALA A 115 19.66 3.25 -2.27
N LEU A 116 19.39 2.06 -1.72
CA LEU A 116 20.30 1.42 -0.78
C LEU A 116 21.57 0.89 -1.46
N LEU A 117 21.53 0.45 -2.72
CA LEU A 117 22.75 0.10 -3.45
C LEU A 117 23.70 1.30 -3.54
N GLY A 118 23.16 2.52 -3.76
CA GLY A 118 23.96 3.74 -3.72
C GLY A 118 24.55 4.05 -2.34
N ILE A 119 23.81 3.74 -1.25
CA ILE A 119 24.33 3.83 0.12
C ILE A 119 25.45 2.83 0.36
N LYS A 120 25.27 1.57 -0.07
CA LYS A 120 26.26 0.50 0.05
C LYS A 120 27.58 0.94 -0.58
N GLU A 121 27.55 1.40 -1.83
CA GLU A 121 28.76 1.80 -2.57
C GLU A 121 29.53 2.96 -1.92
N ARG A 122 28.82 3.91 -1.29
CA ARG A 122 29.44 5.11 -0.71
C ARG A 122 29.92 4.91 0.73
N TYR A 123 29.16 4.19 1.55
CA TYR A 123 29.29 4.21 3.01
C TYR A 123 29.72 2.89 3.63
N PHE A 124 29.67 1.77 2.90
CA PHE A 124 29.99 0.45 3.43
C PHE A 124 31.18 -0.18 2.70
N ASN A 125 32.14 -0.70 3.46
CA ASN A 125 33.19 -1.56 2.93
C ASN A 125 32.62 -2.96 2.65
N GLU A 126 33.13 -3.66 1.63
CA GLU A 126 32.61 -4.97 1.20
C GLU A 126 32.61 -6.02 2.32
N GLU A 127 33.57 -5.96 3.25
CA GLU A 127 33.65 -6.88 4.39
C GLU A 127 32.53 -6.70 5.43
N MET A 128 31.87 -5.54 5.49
CA MET A 128 30.74 -5.30 6.41
C MET A 128 29.39 -5.68 5.81
N TRP A 129 29.31 -5.97 4.51
CA TRP A 129 28.04 -6.19 3.82
C TRP A 129 27.71 -7.68 3.67
N ASP A 130 26.89 -8.19 4.58
CA ASP A 130 26.30 -9.53 4.45
C ASP A 130 25.02 -9.48 3.59
N HIS A 131 25.14 -10.02 2.38
CA HIS A 131 24.04 -10.08 1.42
C HIS A 131 22.85 -10.93 1.89
N GLU A 132 23.11 -12.01 2.63
CA GLU A 132 22.06 -12.93 3.08
C GLU A 132 21.23 -12.29 4.19
N LEU A 133 21.89 -11.76 5.22
CA LEU A 133 21.22 -11.04 6.32
C LEU A 133 20.44 -9.84 5.79
N PHE A 134 20.98 -9.16 4.78
CA PHE A 134 20.29 -8.04 4.16
C PHE A 134 18.98 -8.46 3.49
N ILE A 135 18.99 -9.48 2.62
CA ILE A 135 17.78 -9.96 1.95
C ILE A 135 16.75 -10.46 2.98
N GLN A 136 17.20 -11.18 4.01
CA GLN A 136 16.34 -11.66 5.08
C GLN A 136 15.66 -10.51 5.84
N SER A 137 16.41 -9.47 6.22
CA SER A 137 15.86 -8.30 6.91
C SER A 137 14.88 -7.52 6.03
N GLY A 138 15.17 -7.36 4.73
CA GLY A 138 14.27 -6.73 3.76
C GLY A 138 12.96 -7.51 3.59
N MET A 139 13.03 -8.84 3.48
CA MET A 139 11.85 -9.70 3.41
C MET A 139 11.01 -9.60 4.68
N LEU A 140 11.64 -9.61 5.86
CA LEU A 140 10.96 -9.45 7.14
C LEU A 140 10.28 -8.08 7.25
N ALA A 141 10.93 -7.01 6.78
CA ALA A 141 10.36 -5.67 6.76
C ALA A 141 9.12 -5.60 5.85
N VAL A 142 9.20 -6.15 4.62
CA VAL A 142 8.05 -6.23 3.69
C VAL A 142 6.90 -7.03 4.30
N LEU A 143 7.19 -8.19 4.89
CA LEU A 143 6.19 -9.02 5.56
C LEU A 143 5.52 -8.25 6.72
N SER A 144 6.31 -7.57 7.53
CA SER A 144 5.82 -6.77 8.67
C SER A 144 4.91 -5.63 8.20
N ILE A 145 5.28 -4.93 7.12
CA ILE A 145 4.45 -3.87 6.51
C ILE A 145 3.12 -4.43 6.03
N VAL A 146 3.14 -5.58 5.35
CA VAL A 146 1.92 -6.24 4.85
C VAL A 146 1.00 -6.65 6.01
N LEU A 147 1.54 -7.33 7.02
CA LEU A 147 0.78 -7.78 8.19
C LEU A 147 0.19 -6.60 8.96
N LEU A 148 0.97 -5.53 9.17
CA LEU A 148 0.50 -4.32 9.83
C LEU A 148 -0.61 -3.64 9.02
N SER A 149 -0.47 -3.55 7.69
CA SER A 149 -1.51 -2.97 6.82
C SER A 149 -2.82 -3.75 6.89
N VAL A 150 -2.76 -5.08 6.88
CA VAL A 150 -3.95 -5.94 7.07
C VAL A 150 -4.56 -5.73 8.45
N HIS A 151 -3.74 -5.69 9.51
CA HIS A 151 -4.21 -5.43 10.87
C HIS A 151 -4.95 -4.09 10.98
N MET A 152 -4.38 -3.02 10.42
CA MET A 152 -4.99 -1.69 10.40
C MET A 152 -6.30 -1.67 9.60
N ALA A 153 -6.40 -2.44 8.51
CA ALA A 153 -7.65 -2.57 7.75
C ALA A 153 -8.76 -3.27 8.54
N VAL A 154 -8.43 -4.30 9.33
CA VAL A 154 -9.38 -4.97 10.22
C VAL A 154 -9.84 -4.02 11.33
N LEU A 155 -8.93 -3.27 11.95
CA LEU A 155 -9.28 -2.24 12.93
C LEU A 155 -10.21 -1.17 12.33
N CYS A 156 -9.92 -0.72 11.10
CA CYS A 156 -10.78 0.22 10.37
C CYS A 156 -12.21 -0.30 10.24
N LEU A 157 -12.37 -1.57 9.83
CA LEU A 157 -13.69 -2.22 9.71
C LEU A 157 -14.40 -2.30 11.07
N PHE A 158 -13.68 -2.67 12.12
CA PHE A 158 -14.24 -2.74 13.48
C PHE A 158 -14.76 -1.38 13.95
N TYR A 159 -13.94 -0.33 13.86
CA TYR A 159 -14.37 1.03 14.22
C TYR A 159 -15.48 1.57 13.33
N TRP A 160 -15.48 1.22 12.04
CA TRP A 160 -16.54 1.60 11.12
C TRP A 160 -17.90 1.04 11.52
N VAL A 161 -17.94 -0.23 11.98
CA VAL A 161 -19.17 -0.86 12.46
C VAL A 161 -19.68 -0.15 13.72
N ILE A 162 -18.79 0.15 14.68
CA ILE A 162 -19.17 0.90 15.90
C ILE A 162 -19.75 2.26 15.53
N TYR A 163 -19.08 3.00 14.65
CA TYR A 163 -19.54 4.31 14.17
C TYR A 163 -20.93 4.26 13.54
N LEU A 164 -21.23 3.20 12.76
CA LEU A 164 -22.56 3.02 12.15
C LEU A 164 -23.66 2.71 13.17
N ILE A 165 -23.34 2.05 14.29
CA ILE A 165 -24.31 1.68 15.33
C ILE A 165 -24.57 2.86 16.28
N CYS A 166 -23.53 3.65 16.59
CA CYS A 166 -23.64 4.78 17.51
C CYS A 166 -24.25 6.05 16.88
N LYS A 167 -24.48 6.05 15.56
CA LYS A 167 -25.11 7.14 14.83
C LYS A 167 -26.58 6.84 14.57
#